data_AF-A0A1B9FSJ1-F1
#
_entry.id   AF-A0A1B9FSJ1-F1
#
_cell.length_a   1.000
_cell.length_b   1.000
_cell.length_c   1.000
_cell.angle_alpha   90.00
_cell.angle_beta   90.00
_cell.angle_gamma   90.00
#
_symmetry.space_group_name_H-M   'P 1'
#
loop_
_entity.id
_entity.type
_entity.pdbx_description
1 polymer ?
#
loop_
_entity_poly.entity_id
_entity_poly.type
_entity_poly.pdbx_seq_one_letter_code
_entity_poly.pdbx_strand_id
1 'polypeptide(L)'
;MSSTKAVSSKGNKTFTPRPPRSAEERLPKLYRALTDQVDDGYFANAIKTCKKILTLDPSSQAAYQTLLFLHLQTDDYTSAISLLDNPPKDSKDALEFERAYCLYRLHREKEALELIEGKEGRKVHHLEAQIRYRLGEYQRAQEIYDDLLVDVGSSSSEHSDILTNLNASSSHQTFATSTYKSHLSSSNDVESNVPSLPTGWSRSSSTDKKAITPTTATSSTAKAVPEKKGEKKRRNKLPKGAVVGKPFTEDPERWIPLKQRQSYITAQAKKKGGKESMGTGFTQGSTAQASHSSGGGGGGGGKNKKGKRK
;
A
#
# COMPACT_ATOMS: atom_id res chain seq x y z
N MET A 1 -27.29 23.36 -88.08
CA MET A 1 -26.70 24.18 -87.00
C MET A 1 -27.04 23.51 -85.67
N SER A 2 -26.19 22.61 -85.19
CA SER A 2 -26.39 21.93 -83.90
C SER A 2 -25.36 22.47 -82.92
N SER A 3 -25.83 23.25 -81.95
CA SER A 3 -25.01 23.91 -80.94
C SER A 3 -24.87 22.99 -79.73
N THR A 4 -23.69 22.41 -79.54
CA THR A 4 -23.37 21.57 -78.37
C THR A 4 -23.03 22.45 -77.17
N LYS A 5 -23.91 22.49 -76.17
CA LYS A 5 -23.65 23.11 -74.86
C LYS A 5 -22.61 22.28 -74.10
N ALA A 6 -21.43 22.85 -73.89
CA ALA A 6 -20.40 22.28 -73.03
C ALA A 6 -20.85 22.36 -71.55
N VAL A 7 -21.04 21.19 -70.93
CA VAL A 7 -21.27 21.08 -69.48
C VAL A 7 -19.92 21.24 -68.78
N SER A 8 -19.73 22.38 -68.12
CA SER A 8 -18.57 22.63 -67.26
C SER A 8 -18.68 21.79 -65.99
N SER A 9 -17.86 20.75 -65.86
CA SER A 9 -17.73 19.98 -64.63
C SER A 9 -17.02 20.83 -63.57
N LYS A 10 -17.74 21.27 -62.54
CA LYS A 10 -17.13 21.88 -61.35
C LYS A 10 -16.27 20.83 -60.64
N GLY A 11 -14.96 20.90 -60.83
CA GLY A 11 -14.01 20.06 -60.11
C GLY A 11 -14.15 20.25 -58.60
N ASN A 12 -14.31 19.16 -57.85
CA ASN A 12 -14.29 19.18 -56.40
C ASN A 12 -12.92 19.70 -55.93
N LYS A 13 -12.88 20.88 -55.32
CA LYS A 13 -11.68 21.42 -54.71
C LYS A 13 -11.26 20.50 -53.56
N THR A 14 -10.09 19.88 -53.69
CA THR A 14 -9.47 19.08 -52.63
C THR A 14 -9.22 19.97 -51.41
N PHE A 15 -9.75 19.57 -50.24
CA PHE A 15 -9.53 20.27 -48.98
C PHE A 15 -8.04 20.28 -48.64
N THR A 16 -7.40 21.46 -48.72
CA THR A 16 -6.07 21.67 -48.16
C THR A 16 -6.23 22.24 -46.76
N PRO A 17 -5.73 21.56 -45.71
CA PRO A 17 -5.81 22.09 -44.36
C PRO A 17 -5.04 23.42 -44.28
N ARG A 18 -5.65 24.44 -43.66
CA ARG A 18 -4.97 25.72 -43.41
C ARG A 18 -3.69 25.46 -42.59
N PRO A 19 -2.61 26.21 -42.84
CA PRO A 19 -1.40 26.10 -42.03
C PRO A 19 -1.74 26.38 -40.56
N PRO A 20 -1.07 25.70 -39.62
CA PRO A 20 -1.26 25.95 -38.20
C PRO A 20 -0.97 27.42 -37.89
N ARG A 21 -1.86 28.07 -37.13
CA ARG A 21 -1.66 29.44 -36.65
C ARG A 21 -0.34 29.54 -35.87
N SER A 22 0.33 30.68 -35.96
CA SER A 22 1.57 30.94 -35.22
C SER A 22 1.34 30.84 -33.71
N ALA A 23 2.40 30.56 -32.95
CA ALA A 23 2.33 30.46 -31.49
C ALA A 23 1.76 31.75 -30.86
N GLU A 24 2.21 32.91 -31.34
CA GLU A 24 1.78 34.24 -30.88
C GLU A 24 0.26 34.46 -31.01
N GLU A 25 -0.38 33.95 -32.07
CA GLU A 25 -1.83 34.09 -32.23
C GLU A 25 -2.62 33.08 -31.37
N ARG A 26 -1.99 31.95 -31.01
CA ARG A 26 -2.62 30.86 -30.28
C ARG A 26 -2.55 31.05 -28.77
N LEU A 27 -1.44 31.57 -28.25
CA LEU A 27 -1.20 31.72 -26.82
C LEU A 27 -2.28 32.56 -26.12
N PRO A 28 -2.69 33.76 -26.60
CA PRO A 28 -3.72 34.55 -25.93
C PRO A 28 -5.07 33.82 -25.83
N LYS A 29 -5.44 33.07 -26.87
CA LYS A 29 -6.67 32.26 -26.89
C LYS A 29 -6.60 31.09 -25.90
N LEU A 30 -5.42 30.48 -25.76
CA LEU A 30 -5.21 29.40 -24.80
C LEU A 30 -5.21 29.92 -23.35
N TYR A 31 -4.59 31.06 -23.07
CA TYR A 31 -4.63 31.66 -21.73
C TYR A 31 -6.04 32.09 -21.33
N ARG A 32 -6.81 32.71 -22.24
CA ARG A 32 -8.22 33.02 -21.96
C ARG A 32 -9.02 31.76 -21.65
N ALA A 33 -8.90 30.73 -22.48
CA ALA A 33 -9.58 29.46 -22.24
C ALA A 33 -9.12 28.78 -20.94
N LEU A 34 -7.86 28.93 -20.55
CA LEU A 34 -7.33 28.42 -19.28
C LEU A 34 -8.00 29.12 -18.09
N THR A 35 -8.10 30.45 -18.12
CA THR A 35 -8.79 31.23 -17.07
C THR A 35 -10.23 30.77 -16.93
N ASP A 36 -11.00 30.74 -18.04
CA ASP A 36 -12.39 30.29 -18.04
C ASP A 36 -12.51 28.85 -17.46
N GLN A 37 -11.59 27.95 -17.83
CA GLN A 37 -11.59 26.56 -17.33
C GLN A 37 -11.25 26.43 -15.85
N VAL A 38 -10.39 27.30 -15.31
CA VAL A 38 -10.04 27.30 -13.89
C VAL A 38 -11.19 27.87 -13.07
N ASP A 39 -11.77 28.97 -13.53
CA ASP A 39 -12.88 29.66 -12.85
C ASP A 39 -14.14 28.78 -12.80
N ASP A 40 -14.43 28.05 -13.90
CA ASP A 40 -15.55 27.11 -13.98
C ASP A 40 -15.26 25.74 -13.33
N GLY A 41 -14.04 25.51 -12.81
CA GLY A 41 -13.66 24.24 -12.17
C GLY A 41 -13.44 23.06 -13.12
N TYR A 42 -13.29 23.29 -14.42
CA TYR A 42 -12.99 22.27 -15.44
C TYR A 42 -11.49 21.86 -15.43
N PHE A 43 -10.99 21.41 -14.27
CA PHE A 43 -9.55 21.16 -14.04
C PHE A 43 -8.91 20.17 -15.02
N ALA A 44 -9.61 19.11 -15.41
CA ALA A 44 -9.08 18.14 -16.39
C ALA A 44 -8.85 18.76 -17.78
N ASN A 45 -9.64 19.76 -18.16
CA ASN A 45 -9.45 20.51 -19.40
C ASN A 45 -8.36 21.57 -19.22
N ALA A 46 -8.34 22.28 -18.08
CA ALA A 46 -7.30 23.23 -17.72
C ALA A 46 -5.90 22.61 -17.80
N ILE A 47 -5.70 21.41 -17.23
CA ILE A 47 -4.43 20.65 -17.31
C ILE A 47 -4.00 20.42 -18.76
N LYS A 48 -4.93 20.02 -19.63
CA LYS A 48 -4.63 19.82 -21.07
C LYS A 48 -4.27 21.14 -21.74
N THR A 49 -4.91 22.24 -21.38
CA THR A 49 -4.61 23.57 -21.90
C THR A 49 -3.24 24.06 -21.44
N CYS A 50 -2.88 23.90 -20.16
CA CYS A 50 -1.55 24.21 -19.64
C CYS A 50 -0.46 23.44 -20.38
N LYS A 51 -0.61 22.12 -20.57
CA LYS A 51 0.34 21.30 -21.33
C LYS A 51 0.52 21.81 -22.77
N LYS A 52 -0.57 22.25 -23.43
CA LYS A 52 -0.50 22.87 -24.77
C LYS A 52 0.24 24.20 -24.75
N ILE A 53 0.03 25.02 -23.73
CA ILE A 53 0.74 26.29 -23.55
C ILE A 53 2.23 26.03 -23.38
N LEU A 54 2.62 25.13 -22.47
CA LEU A 54 4.03 24.77 -22.23
C LEU A 54 4.70 24.11 -23.44
N THR A 55 3.94 23.49 -24.33
CA THR A 55 4.47 22.99 -25.62
C THR A 55 4.83 24.13 -26.57
N LEU A 56 4.08 25.25 -26.52
CA LEU A 56 4.31 26.42 -27.37
C LEU A 56 5.30 27.41 -26.74
N ASP A 57 5.27 27.53 -25.42
CA ASP A 57 6.13 28.40 -24.60
C ASP A 57 6.62 27.63 -23.36
N PRO A 58 7.72 26.86 -23.49
CA PRO A 58 8.31 26.11 -22.39
C PRO A 58 8.88 27.00 -21.27
N SER A 59 9.11 28.29 -21.54
CA SER A 59 9.64 29.26 -20.58
C SER A 59 8.57 29.91 -19.70
N SER A 60 7.28 29.65 -19.96
CA SER A 60 6.18 30.25 -19.20
C SER A 60 6.13 29.75 -17.77
N GLN A 61 6.60 30.58 -16.84
CA GLN A 61 6.50 30.30 -15.41
C GLN A 61 5.04 30.26 -14.94
N ALA A 62 4.18 31.13 -15.48
CA ALA A 62 2.77 31.15 -15.13
C ALA A 62 2.08 29.84 -15.47
N ALA A 63 2.27 29.32 -16.69
CA ALA A 63 1.68 28.06 -17.11
C ALA A 63 2.21 26.86 -16.33
N TYR A 64 3.50 26.87 -15.95
CA TYR A 64 4.10 25.85 -15.10
C TYR A 64 3.47 25.84 -13.71
N GLN A 65 3.40 27.00 -13.04
CA GLN A 65 2.83 27.13 -11.71
C GLN A 65 1.34 26.78 -11.70
N THR A 66 0.57 27.22 -12.70
CA THR A 66 -0.84 26.82 -12.83
C THR A 66 -0.97 25.30 -13.03
N LEU A 67 -0.11 24.68 -13.83
CA LEU A 67 -0.14 23.22 -14.02
C LEU A 67 0.19 22.47 -12.71
N LEU A 68 1.18 22.93 -11.96
CA LEU A 68 1.53 22.36 -10.65
C LEU A 68 0.35 22.47 -9.68
N PHE A 69 -0.24 23.67 -9.55
CA PHE A 69 -1.40 23.89 -8.70
C PHE A 69 -2.57 22.98 -9.09
N LEU A 70 -2.86 22.84 -10.39
CA LEU A 70 -3.93 21.96 -10.86
C LEU A 70 -3.68 20.49 -10.50
N HIS A 71 -2.44 20.02 -10.57
CA HIS A 71 -2.09 18.67 -10.13
C HIS A 71 -2.28 18.48 -8.62
N LEU A 72 -1.88 19.48 -7.80
CA LEU A 72 -2.12 19.45 -6.36
C LEU A 72 -3.62 19.44 -6.03
N GLN A 73 -4.40 20.30 -6.69
CA GLN A 73 -5.84 20.43 -6.48
C GLN A 73 -6.62 19.17 -6.89
N THR A 74 -6.12 18.41 -7.86
CA THR A 74 -6.74 17.17 -8.34
C THR A 74 -6.17 15.91 -7.70
N ASP A 75 -5.37 16.08 -6.63
CA ASP A 75 -4.67 15.00 -5.93
C ASP A 75 -3.76 14.12 -6.82
N ASP A 76 -3.34 14.61 -7.99
CA ASP A 76 -2.41 13.93 -8.89
C ASP A 76 -0.95 14.27 -8.51
N TYR A 77 -0.55 13.83 -7.31
CA TYR A 77 0.80 14.04 -6.76
C TYR A 77 1.89 13.39 -7.60
N THR A 78 1.57 12.30 -8.31
CA THR A 78 2.52 11.62 -9.20
C THR A 78 2.91 12.48 -10.39
N SER A 79 1.94 13.10 -11.07
CA SER A 79 2.23 14.03 -12.16
C SER A 79 2.88 15.32 -11.65
N ALA A 80 2.50 15.78 -10.45
CA ALA A 80 3.15 16.93 -9.82
C ALA A 80 4.65 16.68 -9.61
N ILE A 81 5.04 15.53 -9.05
CA ILE A 81 6.46 15.18 -8.88
C ILE A 81 7.19 15.10 -10.23
N SER A 82 6.57 14.47 -11.24
CA SER A 82 7.16 14.39 -12.58
C SER A 82 7.37 15.77 -13.22
N LEU A 83 6.48 16.74 -12.94
CA LEU A 83 6.63 18.12 -13.37
C LEU A 83 7.80 18.79 -12.63
N LEU A 84 7.88 18.58 -11.31
CA LEU A 84 8.93 19.11 -10.42
C LEU A 84 10.33 18.54 -10.71
N ASP A 85 10.43 17.39 -11.37
CA ASP A 85 11.71 16.85 -11.84
C ASP A 85 12.33 17.67 -12.99
N ASN A 86 11.52 18.47 -13.69
CA ASN A 86 11.95 19.33 -14.79
C ASN A 86 11.53 20.79 -14.54
N PRO A 87 12.07 21.45 -13.50
CA PRO A 87 11.69 22.80 -13.17
C PRO A 87 12.23 23.80 -14.21
N PRO A 88 11.55 24.95 -14.39
CA PRO A 88 12.11 26.05 -15.16
C PRO A 88 13.45 26.50 -14.55
N LYS A 89 14.36 26.97 -15.42
CA LYS A 89 15.70 27.46 -15.03
C LYS A 89 15.52 28.47 -13.88
N ASP A 90 16.23 28.25 -12.78
CA ASP A 90 16.25 29.08 -11.56
C ASP A 90 15.10 28.89 -10.55
N SER A 91 14.24 27.87 -10.69
CA SER A 91 13.09 27.65 -9.77
C SER A 91 13.23 26.48 -8.80
N LYS A 92 14.38 25.80 -8.73
CA LYS A 92 14.48 24.52 -7.99
C LYS A 92 14.26 24.67 -6.49
N ASP A 93 14.97 25.59 -5.84
CA ASP A 93 14.91 25.78 -4.38
C ASP A 93 13.53 26.31 -3.93
N ALA A 94 12.88 27.10 -4.80
CA ALA A 94 11.54 27.63 -4.53
C ALA A 94 10.43 26.55 -4.53
N LEU A 95 10.70 25.36 -5.07
CA LEU A 95 9.71 24.29 -5.29
C LEU A 95 9.90 23.07 -4.38
N GLU A 96 10.85 23.14 -3.45
CA GLU A 96 11.16 22.03 -2.55
C GLU A 96 10.01 21.77 -1.57
N PHE A 97 9.33 22.82 -1.11
CA PHE A 97 8.14 22.67 -0.26
C PHE A 97 7.03 21.88 -0.97
N GLU A 98 6.72 22.23 -2.21
CA GLU A 98 5.69 21.57 -3.03
C GLU A 98 6.06 20.12 -3.30
N ARG A 99 7.36 19.83 -3.52
CA ARG A 99 7.86 18.46 -3.66
C ARG A 99 7.70 17.66 -2.37
N ALA A 100 8.08 18.22 -1.22
CA ALA A 100 7.91 17.58 0.08
C ALA A 100 6.43 17.32 0.39
N TYR A 101 5.57 18.28 0.06
CA TYR A 101 4.13 18.13 0.22
C TYR A 101 3.59 16.96 -0.62
N CYS A 102 4.01 16.84 -1.89
CA CYS A 102 3.63 15.71 -2.74
C CYS A 102 4.11 14.37 -2.14
N LEU A 103 5.36 14.31 -1.66
CA LEU A 103 5.92 13.11 -1.03
C LEU A 103 5.14 12.73 0.24
N TYR A 104 4.81 13.71 1.08
CA TYR A 104 3.98 13.52 2.27
C TYR A 104 2.60 12.95 1.92
N ARG A 105 1.93 13.51 0.90
CA ARG A 105 0.62 13.03 0.43
C ARG A 105 0.67 11.63 -0.18
N LEU A 106 1.83 11.20 -0.68
CA LEU A 106 2.08 9.84 -1.17
C LEU A 106 2.57 8.86 -0.09
N HIS A 107 2.51 9.24 1.19
CA HIS A 107 2.98 8.44 2.31
C HIS A 107 4.48 8.08 2.23
N ARG A 108 5.31 9.02 1.77
CA ARG A 108 6.77 8.92 1.71
C ARG A 108 7.40 9.90 2.69
N GLU A 109 7.11 9.71 3.98
CA GLU A 109 7.41 10.68 5.05
C GLU A 109 8.90 10.92 5.22
N LYS A 110 9.71 9.86 5.12
CA LYS A 110 11.17 9.95 5.29
C LYS A 110 11.82 10.83 4.23
N GLU A 111 11.42 10.66 2.98
CA GLU A 111 11.92 11.46 1.86
C GLU A 111 11.41 12.90 1.92
N ALA A 112 10.17 13.10 2.37
CA ALA A 112 9.62 14.43 2.59
C ALA A 112 10.39 15.16 3.70
N LEU A 113 10.73 14.48 4.80
CA LEU A 113 11.48 15.05 5.92
C LEU A 113 12.88 15.47 5.49
N GLU A 114 13.63 14.57 4.83
CA GLU A 114 14.97 14.86 4.32
C GLU A 114 15.00 16.10 3.42
N LEU A 115 13.92 16.34 2.67
CA LEU A 115 13.82 17.48 1.78
C LEU A 115 13.56 18.81 2.53
N ILE A 116 12.93 18.80 3.71
CA ILE A 116 12.53 20.03 4.42
C ILE A 116 13.28 20.26 5.74
N GLU A 117 14.04 19.28 6.21
CA GLU A 117 14.78 19.38 7.46
C GLU A 117 15.76 20.56 7.42
N GLY A 118 15.69 21.42 8.44
CA GLY A 118 16.51 22.63 8.55
C GLY A 118 16.07 23.80 7.67
N LYS A 119 14.90 23.71 7.01
CA LYS A 119 14.33 24.83 6.25
C LYS A 119 13.38 25.66 7.10
N GLU A 120 13.52 26.96 6.96
CA GLU A 120 12.71 27.91 7.71
C GLU A 120 11.39 28.25 7.02
N GLY A 121 10.41 28.66 7.81
CA GLY A 121 9.14 29.20 7.35
C GLY A 121 7.93 28.48 7.94
N ARG A 122 6.89 29.25 8.26
CA ARG A 122 5.70 28.75 8.99
C ARG A 122 5.05 27.53 8.32
N LYS A 123 4.88 27.56 6.99
CA LYS A 123 4.32 26.43 6.23
C LYS A 123 5.20 25.17 6.30
N VAL A 124 6.53 25.34 6.36
CA VAL A 124 7.49 24.23 6.46
C VAL A 124 7.38 23.57 7.82
N HIS A 125 7.38 24.35 8.90
CA HIS A 125 7.21 23.87 10.27
C HIS A 125 5.90 23.08 10.46
N HIS A 126 4.78 23.57 9.89
CA HIS A 126 3.53 22.81 9.89
C HIS A 126 3.68 21.44 9.22
N LEU A 127 4.28 21.39 8.03
CA LEU A 127 4.47 20.13 7.30
C LEU A 127 5.45 19.21 8.03
N GLU A 128 6.51 19.75 8.61
CA GLU A 128 7.49 19.01 9.40
C GLU A 128 6.84 18.36 10.63
N ALA A 129 6.08 19.13 11.41
CA ALA A 129 5.37 18.59 12.57
C ALA A 129 4.39 17.47 12.17
N GLN A 130 3.67 17.62 11.06
CA GLN A 130 2.80 16.59 10.51
C GLN A 130 3.56 15.33 10.09
N ILE A 131 4.70 15.48 9.42
CA ILE A 131 5.58 14.38 9.01
C ILE A 131 6.12 13.64 10.24
N ARG A 132 6.70 14.37 11.21
CA ARG A 132 7.27 13.81 12.44
C ARG A 132 6.21 13.08 13.26
N TYR A 133 4.99 13.61 13.33
CA TYR A 133 3.87 12.93 13.97
C TYR A 133 3.56 11.58 13.30
N ARG A 134 3.54 11.52 11.96
CA ARG A 134 3.30 10.25 11.22
C ARG A 134 4.46 9.26 11.36
N LEU A 135 5.68 9.73 11.57
CA LEU A 135 6.85 8.91 11.88
C LEU A 135 6.89 8.41 13.33
N GLY A 136 5.99 8.88 14.19
CA GLY A 136 5.96 8.53 15.62
C GLY A 136 6.92 9.35 16.47
N GLU A 137 7.54 10.39 15.91
CA GLU A 137 8.40 11.33 16.62
C GLU A 137 7.56 12.40 17.34
N TYR A 138 6.66 11.96 18.22
CA TYR A 138 5.65 12.83 18.85
C TYR A 138 6.27 13.96 19.68
N GLN A 139 7.41 13.71 20.33
CA GLN A 139 8.13 14.73 21.09
C GLN A 139 8.57 15.89 20.18
N ARG A 140 9.21 15.62 19.05
CA ARG A 140 9.65 16.66 18.12
C ARG A 140 8.47 17.37 17.45
N ALA A 141 7.41 16.63 17.12
CA ALA A 141 6.18 17.25 16.60
C ALA A 141 5.56 18.21 17.62
N GLN A 142 5.55 17.84 18.91
CA GLN A 142 5.06 18.69 19.98
C GLN A 142 5.88 19.98 20.10
N GLU A 143 7.22 19.88 20.15
CA GLU A 143 8.13 21.04 20.20
C GLU A 143 7.83 22.04 19.07
N ILE A 144 7.68 21.56 17.83
CA ILE A 144 7.37 22.42 16.68
C ILE A 144 5.98 23.06 16.81
N TYR A 145 4.97 22.32 17.30
CA TYR A 145 3.63 22.90 17.49
C TYR A 145 3.58 23.92 18.62
N ASP A 146 4.33 23.71 19.70
CA ASP A 146 4.48 24.68 20.79
C ASP A 146 5.09 25.98 20.25
N ASP A 147 6.18 25.88 19.47
CA ASP A 147 6.82 27.03 18.83
C ASP A 147 5.88 27.76 17.87
N LEU A 148 5.15 27.02 17.03
CA LEU A 148 4.15 27.60 16.13
C LEU A 148 3.05 28.35 16.90
N LEU A 149 2.64 27.84 18.07
CA LEU A 149 1.56 28.41 18.86
C LEU A 149 1.94 29.77 19.48
N VAL A 150 3.22 29.98 19.81
CA VAL A 150 3.73 31.26 20.35
C VAL A 150 3.43 32.41 19.39
N ASP A 151 3.55 32.16 18.09
CA ASP A 151 3.38 33.16 17.04
C ASP A 151 1.92 33.28 16.55
N VAL A 152 0.95 32.57 17.15
CA VAL A 152 -0.45 32.57 16.70
C VAL A 152 -1.35 33.25 17.74
N GLY A 153 -1.96 34.37 17.36
CA GLY A 153 -3.02 34.99 18.15
C GLY A 153 -4.23 34.06 18.34
N SER A 154 -4.80 34.03 19.54
CA SER A 154 -5.89 33.11 19.92
C SER A 154 -7.17 33.23 19.08
N SER A 155 -7.36 34.31 18.34
CA SER A 155 -8.49 34.52 17.44
C SER A 155 -8.29 33.96 16.02
N SER A 156 -7.07 33.50 15.70
CA SER A 156 -6.78 32.90 14.39
C SER A 156 -7.40 31.51 14.28
N SER A 157 -7.96 31.18 13.11
CA SER A 157 -8.41 29.81 12.81
C SER A 157 -7.29 28.79 12.97
N GLU A 158 -6.04 29.18 12.63
CA GLU A 158 -4.87 28.31 12.75
C GLU A 158 -4.59 27.90 14.20
N HIS A 159 -4.95 28.73 15.18
CA HIS A 159 -4.70 28.46 16.60
C HIS A 159 -5.41 27.18 17.05
N SER A 160 -6.67 27.02 16.64
CA SER A 160 -7.46 25.83 16.98
C SER A 160 -6.90 24.56 16.33
N ASP A 161 -6.42 24.66 15.09
CA ASP A 161 -5.85 23.52 14.37
C ASP A 161 -4.52 23.07 15.00
N ILE A 162 -3.65 24.03 15.34
CA ILE A 162 -2.38 23.75 16.04
C ILE A 162 -2.66 23.12 17.39
N LEU A 163 -3.56 23.69 18.19
CA LEU A 163 -3.90 23.17 19.52
C LEU A 163 -4.41 21.71 19.44
N THR A 164 -5.24 21.40 18.44
CA THR A 164 -5.76 20.05 18.23
C THR A 164 -4.63 19.07 17.93
N ASN A 165 -3.71 19.44 17.05
CA ASN A 165 -2.57 18.60 16.67
C ASN A 165 -1.53 18.48 17.80
N LEU A 166 -1.32 19.54 18.57
CA LEU A 166 -0.50 19.55 19.78
C LEU A 166 -1.05 18.55 20.79
N ASN A 167 -2.34 18.65 21.12
CA ASN A 167 -2.99 17.74 22.06
C ASN A 167 -2.91 16.27 21.61
N ALA A 168 -3.06 16.00 20.32
CA ALA A 168 -2.87 14.67 19.77
C ALA A 168 -1.43 14.17 19.95
N SER A 169 -0.44 15.02 19.69
CA SER A 169 0.99 14.71 19.85
C SER A 169 1.33 14.43 21.32
N SER A 170 0.90 15.31 22.23
CA SER A 170 1.09 15.16 23.67
C SER A 170 0.40 13.92 24.24
N SER A 171 -0.80 13.59 23.75
CA SER A 171 -1.52 12.39 24.16
C SER A 171 -0.78 11.12 23.77
N HIS A 172 -0.28 11.04 22.53
CA HIS A 172 0.52 9.90 22.09
C HIS A 172 1.86 9.79 22.81
N GLN A 173 2.52 10.92 23.07
CA GLN A 173 3.76 10.95 23.84
C GLN A 173 3.54 10.45 25.27
N THR A 174 2.45 10.90 25.92
CA THR A 174 2.07 10.44 27.27
C THR A 174 1.77 8.94 27.28
N PHE A 175 1.05 8.45 26.27
CA PHE A 175 0.74 7.03 26.13
C PHE A 175 2.00 6.18 26.01
N ALA A 176 2.92 6.57 25.11
CA ALA A 176 4.17 5.85 24.86
C ALA A 176 5.09 5.82 26.09
N THR A 177 5.12 6.89 26.88
CA THR A 177 6.05 7.04 28.00
C THR A 177 5.53 6.47 29.32
N SER A 178 4.24 6.68 29.62
CA SER A 178 3.67 6.46 30.95
C SER A 178 2.43 5.55 30.93
N THR A 179 1.41 5.88 30.13
CA THR A 179 0.10 5.20 30.19
C THR A 179 0.21 3.73 29.80
N TYR A 180 0.98 3.39 28.77
CA TYR A 180 1.20 1.99 28.39
C TYR A 180 1.83 1.17 29.53
N LYS A 181 2.82 1.75 30.23
CA LYS A 181 3.50 1.08 31.35
C LYS A 181 2.58 0.90 32.56
N SER A 182 1.74 1.88 32.88
CA SER A 182 0.79 1.77 33.99
C SER A 182 -0.29 0.71 33.71
N HIS A 183 -0.79 0.63 32.46
CA HIS A 183 -1.71 -0.42 32.07
C HIS A 183 -1.07 -1.81 32.14
N LEU A 184 0.18 -1.97 31.68
CA LEU A 184 0.91 -3.23 31.82
C LEU A 184 1.09 -3.63 33.30
N SER A 185 1.51 -2.69 34.15
CA SER A 185 1.71 -2.95 35.58
C SER A 185 0.41 -3.25 36.33
N SER A 186 -0.72 -2.72 35.86
CA SER A 186 -2.04 -3.01 36.44
C SER A 186 -2.60 -4.34 35.94
N SER A 187 -2.17 -4.78 34.76
CA SER A 187 -2.57 -6.04 34.12
C SER A 187 -1.75 -7.22 34.63
N ASN A 188 -1.76 -7.48 35.94
CA ASN A 188 -1.32 -8.77 36.49
C ASN A 188 -2.23 -9.95 36.05
N ASP A 189 -3.34 -9.66 35.34
CA ASP A 189 -4.26 -10.62 34.73
C ASP A 189 -3.76 -11.28 33.43
N VAL A 190 -2.58 -10.90 32.92
CA VAL A 190 -2.00 -11.65 31.79
C VAL A 190 -1.64 -13.06 32.25
N GLU A 191 -1.15 -13.22 33.48
CA GLU A 191 -0.75 -14.53 34.04
C GLU A 191 -1.96 -15.44 34.33
N SER A 192 -3.14 -14.86 34.62
CA SER A 192 -4.39 -15.60 34.79
C SER A 192 -5.01 -16.07 33.46
N ASN A 193 -4.69 -15.40 32.35
CA ASN A 193 -5.19 -15.71 31.00
C ASN A 193 -4.21 -16.50 30.12
N VAL A 194 -2.97 -16.74 30.55
CA VAL A 194 -2.11 -17.74 29.91
C VAL A 194 -2.63 -19.13 30.33
N PRO A 195 -3.22 -19.92 29.40
CA PRO A 195 -3.60 -21.29 29.73
C PRO A 195 -2.33 -22.00 30.19
N SER A 196 -2.37 -22.62 31.37
CA SER A 196 -1.24 -23.43 31.84
C SER A 196 -0.81 -24.35 30.70
N LEU A 197 0.42 -24.16 30.22
CA LEU A 197 0.98 -25.03 29.18
C LEU A 197 0.83 -26.47 29.69
N PRO A 198 0.38 -27.43 28.85
CA PRO A 198 0.24 -28.81 29.26
C PRO A 198 1.53 -29.24 29.96
N THR A 199 1.40 -29.82 31.15
CA THR A 199 2.47 -30.16 32.09
C THR A 199 3.62 -31.00 31.50
N GLY A 200 3.50 -31.45 30.25
CA GLY A 200 4.56 -32.14 29.48
C GLY A 200 5.63 -31.25 28.84
N TRP A 201 5.49 -29.91 28.81
CA TRP A 201 6.53 -29.01 28.27
C TRP A 201 7.33 -28.26 29.35
N SER A 202 6.87 -28.25 30.59
CA SER A 202 7.69 -27.81 31.72
C SER A 202 8.68 -28.91 32.09
N ARG A 203 9.82 -28.95 31.39
CA ARG A 203 11.04 -29.55 31.96
C ARG A 203 11.62 -28.57 32.97
N SER A 204 10.91 -28.42 34.09
CA SER A 204 11.56 -27.93 35.30
C SER A 204 12.58 -29.00 35.70
N SER A 205 13.86 -28.72 35.46
CA SER A 205 14.90 -29.35 36.26
C SER A 205 14.63 -28.94 37.69
N SER A 206 14.00 -29.83 38.44
CA SER A 206 13.88 -29.76 39.88
C SER A 206 15.29 -29.84 40.46
N THR A 207 16.01 -28.73 40.48
CA THR A 207 17.03 -28.50 41.49
C THR A 207 16.27 -28.11 42.73
N ASP A 208 16.17 -29.07 43.64
CA ASP A 208 15.62 -28.92 44.97
C ASP A 208 16.00 -27.58 45.59
N LYS A 209 15.00 -26.76 45.94
CA LYS A 209 15.20 -25.66 46.89
C LYS A 209 15.43 -26.29 48.27
N LYS A 210 16.67 -26.68 48.55
CA LYS A 210 17.11 -26.96 49.91
C LYS A 210 17.49 -25.63 50.56
N ALA A 211 16.76 -25.28 51.61
CA ALA A 211 17.06 -24.14 52.47
C ALA A 211 18.51 -24.20 52.95
N ILE A 212 19.22 -23.08 52.83
CA ILE A 212 20.59 -22.91 53.31
C ILE A 212 20.50 -22.49 54.78
N THR A 213 20.91 -23.39 55.68
CA THR A 213 21.45 -23.03 57.00
C THR A 213 22.91 -23.46 57.05
N PRO A 214 23.83 -22.65 57.61
CA PRO A 214 25.24 -22.99 57.64
C PRO A 214 25.53 -23.83 58.88
N THR A 215 26.03 -25.05 58.70
CA THR A 215 26.74 -25.74 59.78
C THR A 215 27.89 -26.56 59.20
N THR A 216 29.06 -26.20 59.70
CA THR A 216 30.39 -26.81 59.57
C THR A 216 30.36 -28.31 59.89
N ALA A 217 31.00 -29.15 59.06
CA ALA A 217 31.94 -30.22 59.47
C ALA A 217 32.31 -31.17 58.31
N THR A 218 33.62 -31.21 58.08
CA THR A 218 34.56 -32.25 57.65
C THR A 218 34.12 -33.73 57.55
N SER A 219 34.77 -34.43 56.59
CA SER A 219 35.03 -35.89 56.47
C SER A 219 33.83 -36.80 56.15
N SER A 220 33.97 -37.96 55.52
CA SER A 220 34.95 -38.62 54.66
C SER A 220 34.22 -39.88 54.15
N THR A 221 34.60 -40.36 52.96
CA THR A 221 34.52 -41.76 52.49
C THR A 221 33.51 -42.74 53.13
N ALA A 222 32.57 -43.24 52.32
CA ALA A 222 32.31 -44.69 52.19
C ALA A 222 31.40 -45.03 50.99
N LYS A 223 31.92 -45.94 50.15
CA LYS A 223 31.24 -46.90 49.24
C LYS A 223 30.04 -47.58 49.92
N ALA A 224 29.04 -48.21 49.29
CA ALA A 224 28.64 -48.51 47.92
C ALA A 224 27.15 -48.88 47.96
N VAL A 225 26.41 -48.59 46.88
CA VAL A 225 25.01 -48.96 46.66
C VAL A 225 24.96 -50.23 45.80
N PRO A 226 24.07 -51.22 46.06
CA PRO A 226 23.88 -52.36 45.18
C PRO A 226 23.01 -51.98 43.96
N GLU A 227 23.37 -52.55 42.82
CA GLU A 227 22.77 -52.35 41.50
C GLU A 227 21.25 -52.57 41.45
N LYS A 228 20.54 -51.68 40.73
CA LYS A 228 19.24 -52.00 40.12
C LYS A 228 19.27 -51.70 38.62
N LYS A 229 18.90 -52.75 37.87
CA LYS A 229 18.76 -52.86 36.41
C LYS A 229 18.16 -51.60 35.77
N GLY A 230 18.90 -51.03 34.81
CA GLY A 230 18.43 -49.91 34.00
C GLY A 230 17.28 -50.30 33.07
N GLU A 231 16.17 -49.57 33.17
CA GLU A 231 15.13 -49.57 32.14
C GLU A 231 15.70 -49.02 30.82
N LYS A 232 15.52 -49.79 29.74
CA LYS A 232 15.96 -49.39 28.40
C LYS A 232 15.16 -48.17 27.94
N LYS A 233 15.79 -46.99 27.96
CA LYS A 233 15.24 -45.79 27.32
C LYS A 233 14.90 -46.09 25.86
N ARG A 234 13.64 -45.91 25.48
CA ARG A 234 13.20 -46.03 24.09
C ARG A 234 13.95 -45.00 23.28
N ARG A 235 14.86 -45.45 22.41
CA ARG A 235 15.54 -44.60 21.45
C ARG A 235 14.48 -44.01 20.50
N ASN A 236 14.38 -42.68 20.47
CA ASN A 236 13.55 -41.96 19.52
C ASN A 236 13.98 -42.39 18.11
N LYS A 237 13.13 -43.15 17.41
CA LYS A 237 13.39 -43.51 16.02
C LYS A 237 13.37 -42.22 15.20
N LEU A 238 14.41 -42.01 14.40
CA LEU A 238 14.40 -40.99 13.36
C LEU A 238 13.12 -41.15 12.51
N PRO A 239 12.54 -40.06 11.98
CA PRO A 239 11.37 -40.12 11.12
C PRO A 239 11.60 -41.12 9.99
N LYS A 240 10.55 -41.87 9.61
CA LYS A 240 10.64 -42.92 8.56
C LYS A 240 11.30 -42.35 7.30
N GLY A 241 12.53 -42.79 7.01
CA GLY A 241 13.32 -42.36 5.86
C GLY A 241 14.57 -41.52 6.16
N ALA A 242 14.75 -41.03 7.39
CA ALA A 242 15.97 -40.31 7.77
C ALA A 242 17.09 -41.30 8.18
N VAL A 243 18.11 -41.42 7.34
CA VAL A 243 19.35 -42.17 7.61
C VAL A 243 20.44 -41.17 7.97
N VAL A 244 21.21 -41.46 9.03
CA VAL A 244 22.32 -40.61 9.48
C VAL A 244 23.32 -40.42 8.34
N GLY A 245 23.55 -39.17 7.92
CA GLY A 245 24.51 -38.81 6.88
C GLY A 245 23.91 -38.47 5.50
N LYS A 246 22.60 -38.53 5.29
CA LYS A 246 21.93 -37.97 4.09
C LYS A 246 21.04 -36.77 4.48
N PRO A 247 20.99 -35.70 3.67
CA PRO A 247 20.08 -34.59 3.94
C PRO A 247 18.63 -35.10 3.89
N PHE A 248 17.91 -34.90 4.98
CA PHE A 248 16.49 -35.15 5.08
C PHE A 248 15.77 -34.02 4.34
N THR A 249 15.30 -34.29 3.12
CA THR A 249 14.49 -33.35 2.36
C THR A 249 13.07 -33.37 2.91
N GLU A 250 12.79 -32.50 3.88
CA GLU A 250 11.40 -32.22 4.28
C GLU A 250 10.65 -31.61 3.10
N ASP A 251 9.48 -32.17 2.80
CA ASP A 251 8.63 -31.74 1.69
C ASP A 251 8.26 -30.26 1.85
N PRO A 252 8.67 -29.37 0.91
CA PRO A 252 8.43 -27.94 0.99
C PRO A 252 6.94 -27.57 0.94
N GLU A 253 6.05 -28.49 0.57
CA GLU A 253 4.59 -28.27 0.56
C GLU A 253 3.92 -28.72 1.87
N ARG A 254 4.68 -29.12 2.90
CA ARG A 254 4.12 -29.64 4.16
C ARG A 254 3.29 -28.62 4.93
N TRP A 255 3.58 -27.32 4.79
CA TRP A 255 2.84 -26.24 5.43
C TRP A 255 1.59 -25.80 4.63
N ILE A 256 1.40 -26.36 3.42
CA ILE A 256 0.20 -26.13 2.62
C ILE A 256 -0.93 -27.05 3.12
N PRO A 257 -2.20 -26.59 3.16
CA PRO A 257 -3.36 -27.44 3.46
C PRO A 257 -3.35 -28.73 2.62
N LEU A 258 -3.67 -29.88 3.24
CA LEU A 258 -3.50 -31.21 2.63
C LEU A 258 -4.10 -31.33 1.21
N LYS A 259 -5.27 -30.71 0.97
CA LYS A 259 -5.97 -30.74 -0.32
C LYS A 259 -5.27 -29.98 -1.44
N GLN A 260 -4.40 -29.05 -1.09
CA GLN A 260 -3.62 -28.22 -2.02
C GLN A 260 -2.21 -28.77 -2.24
N ARG A 261 -1.81 -29.85 -1.54
CA ARG A 261 -0.52 -30.50 -1.75
C ARG A 261 -0.51 -31.28 -3.05
N GLN A 262 0.56 -31.18 -3.83
CA GLN A 262 0.73 -31.90 -5.08
C GLN A 262 0.72 -33.42 -4.86
N SER A 263 1.21 -33.90 -3.71
CA SER A 263 1.13 -35.31 -3.30
C SER A 263 -0.32 -35.81 -3.13
N TYR A 264 -1.21 -34.96 -2.60
CA TYR A 264 -2.63 -35.29 -2.48
C TYR A 264 -3.35 -35.23 -3.83
N ILE A 265 -3.07 -34.21 -4.64
CA ILE A 265 -3.63 -34.04 -5.98
C ILE A 265 -3.26 -35.25 -6.86
N THR A 266 -1.99 -35.65 -6.87
CA THR A 266 -1.50 -36.81 -7.64
C THR A 266 -2.07 -38.14 -7.12
N ALA A 267 -2.23 -38.31 -5.81
CA ALA A 267 -2.86 -39.50 -5.23
C ALA A 267 -4.35 -39.62 -5.61
N GLN A 268 -5.10 -38.51 -5.61
CA GLN A 268 -6.50 -38.48 -6.03
C GLN A 268 -6.67 -38.71 -7.54
N ALA A 269 -5.79 -38.13 -8.36
CA ALA A 269 -5.78 -38.37 -9.80
C ALA A 269 -5.53 -39.86 -10.13
N LYS A 270 -4.59 -40.52 -9.43
CA LYS A 270 -4.34 -41.96 -9.56
C LYS A 270 -5.53 -42.81 -9.12
N LYS A 271 -6.30 -42.37 -8.13
CA LYS A 271 -7.51 -43.07 -7.68
C LYS A 271 -8.68 -42.92 -8.66
N LYS A 272 -8.68 -41.87 -9.49
CA LYS A 272 -9.70 -41.59 -10.51
C LYS A 272 -9.43 -42.28 -11.86
N GLY A 273 -8.20 -42.75 -12.11
CA GLY A 273 -7.81 -43.41 -13.37
C GLY A 273 -8.14 -44.90 -13.50
N GLY A 274 -8.92 -45.48 -12.58
CA GLY A 274 -9.10 -46.94 -12.48
C GLY A 274 -10.53 -47.47 -12.59
N LYS A 275 -11.53 -46.67 -12.99
CA LYS A 275 -12.89 -47.17 -13.19
C LYS A 275 -13.71 -46.24 -14.08
N GLU A 276 -13.68 -46.52 -15.37
CA GLU A 276 -14.86 -46.32 -16.22
C GLU A 276 -15.77 -47.54 -16.03
N SER A 277 -17.09 -47.33 -16.16
CA SER A 277 -18.18 -48.33 -16.19
C SER A 277 -19.01 -48.54 -14.92
N MET A 278 -20.33 -48.50 -15.15
CA MET A 278 -21.49 -48.84 -14.31
C MET A 278 -22.08 -47.75 -13.41
N GLY A 279 -23.12 -47.09 -13.94
CA GLY A 279 -24.48 -47.35 -13.47
C GLY A 279 -24.88 -46.86 -12.08
N THR A 280 -25.54 -45.70 -12.06
CA THR A 280 -26.83 -45.40 -11.39
C THR A 280 -27.20 -46.03 -10.04
N GLY A 281 -27.59 -45.16 -9.09
CA GLY A 281 -28.58 -45.41 -8.02
C GLY A 281 -28.00 -45.19 -6.60
N PHE A 282 -28.65 -44.55 -5.63
CA PHE A 282 -30.08 -44.22 -5.45
C PHE A 282 -30.20 -43.15 -4.32
N THR A 283 -30.83 -41.99 -4.62
CA THR A 283 -31.96 -41.28 -3.93
C THR A 283 -32.17 -41.35 -2.39
N GLN A 284 -32.55 -40.20 -1.78
CA GLN A 284 -33.89 -40.02 -1.14
C GLN A 284 -34.28 -38.53 -0.88
N GLY A 285 -35.43 -38.11 -1.43
CA GLY A 285 -36.28 -36.92 -1.07
C GLY A 285 -35.92 -35.59 -1.78
N SER A 286 -36.60 -35.06 -2.82
CA SER A 286 -38.04 -34.75 -3.06
C SER A 286 -38.60 -33.76 -2.02
N THR A 287 -39.20 -32.61 -2.33
CA THR A 287 -40.27 -32.34 -3.33
C THR A 287 -40.38 -30.86 -3.75
N ALA A 288 -40.95 -30.69 -4.96
CA ALA A 288 -41.87 -29.63 -5.43
C ALA A 288 -41.31 -28.20 -5.66
N GLN A 289 -41.08 -27.79 -6.92
CA GLN A 289 -42.04 -27.38 -7.98
C GLN A 289 -42.24 -25.86 -7.92
N ALA A 290 -41.58 -25.11 -8.82
CA ALA A 290 -42.10 -24.61 -10.11
C ALA A 290 -43.18 -23.54 -9.90
N SER A 291 -43.18 -22.42 -10.62
CA SER A 291 -43.20 -22.37 -12.07
C SER A 291 -42.92 -20.93 -12.54
N HIS A 292 -42.03 -20.76 -13.53
CA HIS A 292 -42.37 -20.40 -14.93
C HIS A 292 -42.54 -18.89 -15.13
N SER A 293 -42.19 -18.28 -16.26
CA SER A 293 -41.55 -18.66 -17.53
C SER A 293 -41.48 -17.33 -18.28
N SER A 294 -40.47 -17.02 -19.09
CA SER A 294 -40.34 -17.50 -20.48
C SER A 294 -39.18 -16.66 -21.03
N GLY A 295 -38.15 -17.27 -21.63
CA GLY A 295 -38.16 -17.78 -23.01
C GLY A 295 -37.63 -16.66 -23.92
N GLY A 296 -36.63 -16.82 -24.79
CA GLY A 296 -35.90 -17.98 -25.29
C GLY A 296 -35.23 -17.56 -26.61
N GLY A 297 -34.11 -18.20 -26.96
CA GLY A 297 -33.47 -18.17 -28.29
C GLY A 297 -32.64 -16.91 -28.59
N GLY A 298 -31.46 -16.95 -29.21
CA GLY A 298 -30.74 -18.01 -29.89
C GLY A 298 -30.02 -17.44 -31.13
N GLY A 299 -28.68 -17.56 -31.18
CA GLY A 299 -27.93 -17.85 -32.42
C GLY A 299 -27.36 -16.71 -33.30
N GLY A 300 -26.08 -16.88 -33.66
CA GLY A 300 -25.43 -16.41 -34.91
C GLY A 300 -24.81 -15.01 -34.84
N GLY A 301 -23.54 -14.74 -35.15
CA GLY A 301 -22.64 -15.36 -36.12
C GLY A 301 -22.46 -14.43 -37.34
N GLY A 302 -21.34 -13.69 -37.43
CA GLY A 302 -21.10 -12.80 -38.58
C GLY A 302 -19.75 -12.08 -38.57
N LYS A 303 -18.69 -12.75 -39.03
CA LYS A 303 -17.41 -12.13 -39.42
C LYS A 303 -17.53 -11.59 -40.85
N ASN A 304 -17.33 -10.29 -41.06
CA ASN A 304 -17.13 -9.71 -42.39
C ASN A 304 -15.68 -9.23 -42.57
N LYS A 305 -14.99 -9.86 -43.53
CA LYS A 305 -13.65 -9.51 -44.01
C LYS A 305 -13.68 -9.53 -45.54
N LYS A 306 -13.65 -8.37 -46.20
CA LYS A 306 -13.13 -8.23 -47.58
C LYS A 306 -13.05 -6.77 -48.03
N GLY A 307 -11.94 -6.42 -48.68
CA GLY A 307 -11.82 -5.17 -49.42
C GLY A 307 -10.38 -4.72 -49.70
N LYS A 308 -9.57 -5.54 -50.38
CA LYS A 308 -8.31 -5.12 -51.02
C LYS A 308 -8.57 -5.08 -52.52
N ARG A 309 -8.47 -3.92 -53.16
CA ARG A 309 -8.51 -3.77 -54.62
C ARG A 309 -7.14 -3.33 -55.11
N LYS A 310 -6.72 -3.97 -56.20
CA LYS A 310 -5.69 -3.54 -57.14
C LYS A 310 -6.09 -2.22 -57.77
#